data_AF-A0A6J8ARB7-F1
#
_entry.id   AF-A0A6J8ARB7-F1
#
_cell.length_a   1.000
_cell.length_b   1.000
_cell.length_c   1.000
_cell.angle_alpha   90.00
_cell.angle_beta   90.00
_cell.angle_gamma   90.00
#
_symmetry.space_group_name_H-M   'P 1'
#
loop_
_entity.id
_entity.type
_entity.pdbx_description
1 polymer ?
#
loop_
_entity_poly.entity_id
_entity_poly.type
_entity_poly.pdbx_seq_one_letter_code
_entity_poly.pdbx_strand_id
1 'polypeptide(L)'
;MPGILLIFPKYKKTCIIDFSDNIISTIELDDFTGLNQLETLYLQRNQISTIVQGAFDILYKLSTIDLSNNKITSFDRDSILYLPKLGMLAINANPLKCDCEMRAFRQSINARQGDLLVITAQCDGTNIRMTDLTDSQFGSCSDNLFKTITCMNCKNVRSTEECIKQNFTTTCAAPSTSRPTCFEELVYVSSGLMINKGCISYSQCLESERNNADQCYGQSTARCKFCCVGELCNKPALKGQ
;
A
#
# COMPACT_ATOMS: atom_id res chain seq x y z
N MET A 1 -14.67 -16.67 -9.09
CA MET A 1 -14.02 -15.40 -8.71
C MET A 1 -15.09 -14.34 -8.58
N PRO A 2 -15.30 -13.76 -7.39
CA PRO A 2 -15.93 -12.46 -7.26
C PRO A 2 -14.85 -11.47 -6.81
N GLY A 3 -14.01 -11.04 -7.76
CA GLY A 3 -13.18 -9.85 -7.60
C GLY A 3 -13.99 -8.64 -8.07
N ILE A 4 -13.80 -7.49 -7.43
CA ILE A 4 -14.44 -6.23 -7.81
C ILE A 4 -13.70 -5.69 -9.04
N LEU A 5 -13.85 -6.31 -10.22
CA LEU A 5 -13.34 -5.69 -11.44
C LEU A 5 -14.28 -4.56 -11.85
N LEU A 6 -14.11 -3.38 -11.24
CA LEU A 6 -14.85 -2.19 -11.60
C LEU A 6 -14.01 -1.32 -12.53
N ILE A 7 -14.36 -1.38 -13.81
CA ILE A 7 -13.86 -0.40 -14.78
C ILE A 7 -14.70 0.85 -14.63
N PHE A 8 -14.25 1.78 -13.80
CA PHE A 8 -14.86 3.11 -13.74
C PHE A 8 -14.37 3.97 -14.91
N PRO A 9 -15.27 4.47 -15.76
CA PRO A 9 -14.94 5.58 -16.63
C PRO A 9 -14.41 6.75 -15.79
N LYS A 10 -13.54 7.56 -16.40
CA LYS A 10 -12.83 8.70 -15.80
C LYS A 10 -13.82 9.77 -15.26
N TYR A 11 -14.49 9.50 -14.15
CA TYR A 11 -15.53 10.35 -13.58
C TYR A 11 -14.93 11.26 -12.52
N LYS A 12 -14.83 12.55 -12.85
CA LYS A 12 -14.30 13.65 -12.03
C LYS A 12 -15.12 14.00 -10.77
N LYS A 13 -16.06 13.16 -10.33
CA LYS A 13 -17.03 13.50 -9.26
C LYS A 13 -17.28 12.42 -8.20
N THR A 14 -16.50 11.35 -8.16
CA THR A 14 -16.75 10.31 -7.16
C THR A 14 -16.10 10.67 -5.83
N CYS A 15 -16.88 11.25 -4.91
CA CYS A 15 -16.46 11.60 -3.55
C CYS A 15 -16.76 10.45 -2.57
N ILE A 16 -17.84 9.69 -2.80
CA ILE A 16 -18.30 8.61 -1.93
C ILE A 16 -18.67 7.39 -2.80
N ILE A 17 -18.23 6.20 -2.42
CA ILE A 17 -18.66 4.92 -2.98
C ILE A 17 -19.16 4.03 -1.84
N ASP A 18 -20.32 3.41 -2.06
CA ASP A 18 -20.90 2.45 -1.13
C ASP A 18 -21.05 1.08 -1.78
N PHE A 19 -20.29 0.11 -1.26
CA PHE A 19 -20.34 -1.32 -1.57
C PHE A 19 -20.75 -2.16 -0.37
N SER A 20 -21.32 -1.54 0.67
CA SER A 20 -21.79 -2.30 1.82
C SER A 20 -22.89 -3.30 1.45
N ASP A 21 -23.04 -4.35 2.27
CA ASP A 21 -24.06 -5.40 2.08
C ASP A 21 -23.94 -6.18 0.76
N ASN A 22 -22.71 -6.48 0.34
CA ASN A 22 -22.42 -7.29 -0.83
C ASN A 22 -21.74 -8.62 -0.45
N ILE A 23 -21.28 -9.36 -1.46
CA ILE A 23 -20.60 -10.65 -1.31
C ILE A 23 -19.12 -10.59 -1.69
N ILE A 24 -18.51 -9.41 -1.56
CA ILE A 24 -17.10 -9.18 -1.89
C ILE A 24 -16.25 -10.02 -0.94
N SER A 25 -15.34 -10.82 -1.48
CA SER A 25 -14.42 -11.65 -0.69
C SER A 25 -12.97 -11.20 -0.73
N THR A 26 -12.57 -10.53 -1.81
CA THR A 26 -11.21 -10.06 -2.01
C THR A 26 -11.21 -8.63 -2.56
N ILE A 27 -10.19 -7.87 -2.17
CA ILE A 27 -9.87 -6.57 -2.76
C ILE A 27 -8.50 -6.72 -3.43
N GLU A 28 -8.47 -6.61 -4.75
CA GLU A 28 -7.25 -6.72 -5.55
C GLU A 28 -6.59 -5.35 -5.71
N LEU A 29 -5.34 -5.36 -6.20
CA LEU A 29 -4.53 -4.16 -6.36
C LEU A 29 -5.17 -3.12 -7.30
N ASP A 30 -5.89 -3.58 -8.32
CA ASP A 30 -6.38 -2.74 -9.42
C ASP A 30 -7.87 -2.37 -9.29
N ASP A 31 -8.59 -2.91 -8.28
CA ASP A 31 -10.05 -2.77 -8.13
C ASP A 31 -10.52 -1.31 -8.04
N PHE A 32 -9.66 -0.41 -7.55
CA PHE A 32 -9.97 1.02 -7.42
C PHE A 32 -9.23 1.91 -8.42
N THR A 33 -8.63 1.33 -9.46
CA THR A 33 -7.89 2.09 -10.48
C THR A 33 -8.75 3.20 -11.08
N GLY A 34 -8.22 4.42 -11.09
CA GLY A 34 -8.93 5.61 -11.60
C GLY A 34 -9.82 6.32 -10.59
N LEU A 35 -10.00 5.79 -9.37
CA LEU A 35 -10.78 6.42 -8.29
C LEU A 35 -9.94 7.35 -7.40
N ASN A 36 -9.01 8.08 -8.00
CA ASN A 36 -8.06 8.92 -7.28
C ASN A 36 -8.71 10.12 -6.53
N GLN A 37 -9.96 10.44 -6.85
CA GLN A 37 -10.75 11.47 -6.18
C GLN A 37 -11.61 10.94 -5.01
N LEU A 38 -11.60 9.63 -4.75
CA LEU A 38 -12.46 9.02 -3.75
C LEU A 38 -12.11 9.51 -2.35
N GLU A 39 -13.11 9.97 -1.60
CA GLU A 39 -12.96 10.48 -0.23
C GLU A 39 -13.55 9.51 0.79
N THR A 40 -14.64 8.79 0.46
CA THR A 40 -15.28 7.84 1.37
C THR A 40 -15.57 6.52 0.67
N LEU A 41 -15.21 5.41 1.31
CA LEU A 41 -15.45 4.06 0.83
C LEU A 41 -16.12 3.20 1.92
N TYR A 42 -17.36 2.79 1.64
CA TYR A 42 -18.10 1.86 2.50
C TYR A 42 -18.00 0.44 1.92
N LEU A 43 -17.50 -0.50 2.70
CA LEU A 43 -17.30 -1.92 2.37
C LEU A 43 -17.79 -2.82 3.50
N GLN A 44 -18.48 -2.27 4.50
CA GLN A 44 -18.97 -3.03 5.65
C GLN A 44 -19.99 -4.09 5.25
N ARG A 45 -20.12 -5.15 6.06
CA ARG A 45 -21.06 -6.25 5.84
C ARG A 45 -20.85 -6.95 4.49
N ASN A 46 -19.58 -7.24 4.19
CA ASN A 46 -19.16 -8.08 3.06
C ASN A 46 -18.53 -9.39 3.60
N GLN A 47 -17.82 -10.12 2.74
CA GLN A 47 -17.09 -11.35 3.08
C GLN A 47 -15.57 -11.18 2.90
N ILE A 48 -15.07 -9.94 2.98
CA ILE A 48 -13.68 -9.62 2.65
C ILE A 48 -12.76 -10.33 3.66
N SER A 49 -11.99 -11.29 3.19
CA SER A 49 -10.96 -11.97 3.98
C SER A 49 -9.56 -11.54 3.57
N THR A 50 -9.41 -11.08 2.32
CA THR A 50 -8.12 -10.74 1.73
C THR A 50 -8.17 -9.34 1.15
N ILE A 51 -7.25 -8.48 1.58
CA ILE A 51 -6.98 -7.19 0.98
C ILE A 51 -5.56 -7.27 0.46
N VAL A 52 -5.39 -7.22 -0.86
CA VAL A 52 -4.06 -7.21 -1.46
C VAL A 52 -3.32 -5.97 -0.99
N GLN A 53 -2.09 -6.19 -0.59
CA GLN A 53 -1.25 -5.16 -0.02
C GLN A 53 -1.02 -4.03 -1.04
N GLY A 54 -1.35 -2.81 -0.63
CA GLY A 54 -1.30 -1.62 -1.46
C GLY A 54 -2.54 -1.35 -2.31
N ALA A 55 -3.62 -2.13 -2.16
CA ALA A 55 -4.88 -1.92 -2.89
C ALA A 55 -5.50 -0.53 -2.68
N PHE A 56 -5.23 0.14 -1.56
CA PHE A 56 -5.74 1.48 -1.28
C PHE A 56 -4.74 2.61 -1.60
N ASP A 57 -3.49 2.32 -1.98
CA ASP A 57 -2.40 3.32 -2.04
C ASP A 57 -2.66 4.45 -3.05
N ILE A 58 -3.47 4.16 -4.07
CA ILE A 58 -3.85 5.10 -5.13
C ILE A 58 -4.93 6.10 -4.69
N LEU A 59 -5.60 5.85 -3.55
CA LEU A 59 -6.74 6.61 -3.04
C LEU A 59 -6.27 7.72 -2.10
N TYR A 60 -5.43 8.64 -2.59
CA TYR A 60 -4.77 9.65 -1.75
C TYR A 60 -5.72 10.69 -1.12
N LYS A 61 -6.94 10.85 -1.65
CA LYS A 61 -7.99 11.71 -1.06
C LYS A 61 -8.87 11.00 -0.03
N LEU A 62 -8.70 9.69 0.13
CA LEU A 62 -9.55 8.87 0.98
C LEU A 62 -9.41 9.32 2.43
N SER A 63 -10.52 9.79 2.99
CA SER A 63 -10.64 10.27 4.36
C SER A 63 -11.34 9.27 5.26
N THR A 64 -12.21 8.44 4.67
CA THR A 64 -13.06 7.49 5.41
C THR A 64 -13.09 6.13 4.73
N ILE A 65 -12.81 5.07 5.49
CA ILE A 65 -12.99 3.67 5.08
C ILE A 65 -13.76 2.93 6.17
N ASP A 66 -14.82 2.23 5.78
CA ASP A 66 -15.51 1.27 6.64
C ASP A 66 -15.44 -0.13 6.06
N LEU A 67 -14.70 -1.00 6.73
CA LEU A 67 -14.49 -2.42 6.45
C LEU A 67 -15.08 -3.28 7.58
N SER A 68 -15.92 -2.72 8.44
CA SER A 68 -16.48 -3.45 9.58
C SER A 68 -17.35 -4.62 9.14
N ASN A 69 -17.50 -5.63 10.01
CA ASN A 69 -18.35 -6.80 9.71
C ASN A 69 -17.91 -7.54 8.43
N ASN A 70 -16.62 -7.87 8.34
CA ASN A 70 -16.02 -8.66 7.27
C ASN A 70 -15.32 -9.91 7.86
N LYS A 71 -14.39 -10.53 7.12
CA LYS A 71 -13.63 -11.72 7.53
C LYS A 71 -12.12 -11.45 7.58
N ILE A 72 -11.73 -10.19 7.80
CA ILE A 72 -10.33 -9.75 7.78
C ILE A 72 -9.62 -10.30 9.02
N THR A 73 -8.49 -10.97 8.84
CA THR A 73 -7.68 -11.48 9.95
C THR A 73 -6.46 -10.62 10.25
N SER A 74 -6.01 -9.81 9.31
CA SER A 74 -4.89 -8.88 9.46
C SER A 74 -5.06 -7.71 8.51
N PHE A 75 -4.44 -6.58 8.84
CA PHE A 75 -4.44 -5.39 8.01
C PHE A 75 -3.00 -4.96 7.76
N ASP A 76 -2.70 -4.53 6.53
CA ASP A 76 -1.34 -4.21 6.13
C ASP A 76 -0.77 -3.09 7.02
N ARG A 77 0.44 -3.32 7.56
CA ARG A 77 1.04 -2.45 8.57
C ARG A 77 1.24 -1.02 8.07
N ASP A 78 1.53 -0.83 6.79
CA ASP A 78 1.92 0.49 6.28
C ASP A 78 0.76 1.18 5.53
N SER A 79 -0.31 0.45 5.20
CA SER A 79 -1.50 0.93 4.47
C SER A 79 -1.99 2.33 4.88
N ILE A 80 -2.10 2.60 6.18
CA ILE A 80 -2.60 3.89 6.69
C ILE A 80 -1.56 5.03 6.62
N LEU A 81 -0.27 4.72 6.53
CA LEU A 81 0.79 5.71 6.35
C LEU A 81 0.70 6.33 4.94
N TYR A 82 0.05 5.63 4.01
CA TYR A 82 -0.11 6.07 2.63
C TYR A 82 -1.48 6.68 2.33
N LEU A 83 -2.33 6.85 3.33
CA LEU A 83 -3.60 7.54 3.19
C LEU A 83 -3.53 8.85 3.99
N PRO A 84 -2.87 9.91 3.44
CA PRO A 84 -2.53 11.11 4.21
C PRO A 84 -3.76 11.93 4.62
N LYS A 85 -4.92 11.70 3.97
CA LYS A 85 -6.20 12.32 4.31
C LYS A 85 -7.08 11.46 5.21
N LEU A 86 -6.67 10.22 5.48
CA LEU A 86 -7.45 9.29 6.30
C LEU A 86 -7.63 9.86 7.71
N GLY A 87 -8.89 10.09 8.06
CA GLY A 87 -9.35 10.49 9.39
C GLY A 87 -10.20 9.41 10.06
N MET A 88 -10.74 8.44 9.31
CA MET A 88 -11.51 7.34 9.88
C MET A 88 -11.22 6.02 9.17
N LEU A 89 -10.86 4.99 9.94
CA LEU A 89 -10.76 3.60 9.51
C LEU A 89 -11.53 2.70 10.46
N ALA A 90 -12.63 2.12 9.99
CA ALA A 90 -13.38 1.13 10.75
C ALA A 90 -13.08 -0.28 10.24
N ILE A 91 -12.52 -1.13 11.11
CA ILE A 91 -12.25 -2.55 10.82
C ILE A 91 -12.77 -3.46 11.96
N ASN A 92 -13.64 -2.95 12.84
CA ASN A 92 -14.26 -3.71 13.92
C ASN A 92 -15.17 -4.82 13.40
N ALA A 93 -15.53 -5.77 14.28
CA ALA A 93 -16.32 -6.95 13.88
C ALA A 93 -15.66 -7.74 12.73
N ASN A 94 -14.33 -7.88 12.80
CA ASN A 94 -13.51 -8.75 11.97
C ASN A 94 -12.71 -9.69 12.88
N PRO A 95 -12.40 -10.92 12.45
CA PRO A 95 -11.60 -11.87 13.22
C PRO A 95 -10.09 -11.52 13.21
N LEU A 96 -9.74 -10.29 13.61
CA LEU A 96 -8.38 -9.76 13.58
C LEU A 96 -7.48 -10.54 14.55
N LYS A 97 -6.38 -11.11 14.06
CA LYS A 97 -5.42 -11.82 14.89
C LYS A 97 -4.57 -10.82 15.67
N CYS A 98 -4.30 -11.10 16.94
CA CYS A 98 -3.31 -10.35 17.72
C CYS A 98 -1.93 -11.01 17.56
N ASP A 99 -1.40 -10.95 16.34
CA ASP A 99 -0.08 -11.44 16.00
C ASP A 99 0.89 -10.29 15.68
N CYS A 100 2.09 -10.64 15.22
CA CYS A 100 3.13 -9.66 15.00
C CYS A 100 2.87 -8.74 13.79
N GLU A 101 2.02 -9.13 12.84
CA GLU A 101 1.55 -8.22 11.79
C GLU A 101 0.72 -7.10 12.40
N MET A 102 -0.23 -7.47 13.25
CA MET A 102 -1.12 -6.50 13.87
C MET A 102 -0.41 -5.64 14.93
N ARG A 103 0.67 -6.15 15.55
CA ARG A 103 1.60 -5.31 16.34
C ARG A 103 2.22 -4.23 15.45
N ALA A 104 2.69 -4.59 14.26
CA ALA A 104 3.31 -3.65 13.34
C ALA A 104 2.28 -2.63 12.81
N PHE A 105 1.06 -3.05 12.51
CA PHE A 105 -0.03 -2.14 12.18
C PHE A 105 -0.32 -1.17 13.32
N ARG A 106 -0.41 -1.64 14.57
CA ARG A 106 -0.56 -0.77 15.76
C ARG A 106 0.55 0.28 15.86
N GLN A 107 1.79 -0.09 15.57
CA GLN A 107 2.91 0.86 15.55
C GLN A 107 2.71 1.96 14.51
N SER A 108 2.17 1.64 13.34
CA SER A 108 1.83 2.65 12.32
C SER A 108 0.68 3.57 12.74
N ILE A 109 -0.27 3.07 13.53
CA ILE A 109 -1.30 3.92 14.17
C ILE A 109 -0.63 4.93 15.11
N ASN A 110 0.27 4.44 15.97
CA ASN A 110 1.01 5.28 16.90
C ASN A 110 1.94 6.27 16.18
N ALA A 111 2.48 5.92 15.00
CA ALA A 111 3.28 6.84 14.19
C ALA A 111 2.46 8.02 13.64
N ARG A 112 1.13 7.86 13.53
CA ARG A 112 0.18 8.94 13.18
C ARG A 112 -0.46 9.59 14.40
N GLN A 113 0.08 9.35 15.60
CA GLN A 113 -0.42 9.92 16.85
C GLN A 113 -0.25 11.45 16.82
N GLY A 114 -1.38 12.16 16.71
CA GLY A 114 -1.43 13.61 16.50
C GLY A 114 -2.33 14.01 15.33
N ASP A 115 -2.54 13.11 14.37
CA ASP A 115 -3.60 13.24 13.38
C ASP A 115 -4.97 13.01 14.03
N LEU A 116 -6.02 13.64 13.52
CA LEU A 116 -7.41 13.31 13.85
C LEU A 116 -7.82 11.98 13.17
N LEU A 117 -7.04 10.92 13.38
CA LEU A 117 -7.27 9.58 12.85
C LEU A 117 -7.98 8.73 13.90
N VAL A 118 -9.25 8.41 13.62
CA VAL A 118 -10.08 7.52 14.43
C VAL A 118 -10.03 6.12 13.83
N ILE A 119 -9.58 5.15 14.63
CA ILE A 119 -9.53 3.73 14.22
C ILE A 119 -10.40 2.89 15.14
N THR A 120 -11.37 2.18 14.57
CA THR A 120 -12.15 1.18 15.30
C THR A 120 -11.67 -0.21 14.91
N ALA A 121 -10.81 -0.78 15.75
CA ALA A 121 -10.21 -2.09 15.55
C ALA A 121 -10.08 -2.80 16.90
N GLN A 122 -10.29 -4.11 16.91
CA GLN A 122 -10.22 -4.95 18.09
C GLN A 122 -9.77 -6.34 17.64
N CYS A 123 -8.74 -6.88 18.28
CA CYS A 123 -8.35 -8.27 18.03
C CYS A 123 -9.44 -9.22 18.49
N ASP A 124 -9.61 -10.30 17.73
CA ASP A 124 -10.47 -11.41 18.09
C ASP A 124 -10.07 -11.98 19.45
N GLY A 125 -11.08 -12.32 20.26
CA GLY A 125 -10.89 -12.79 21.64
C GLY A 125 -10.45 -11.73 22.65
N THR A 126 -10.24 -10.47 22.25
CA THR A 126 -9.96 -9.34 23.16
C THR A 126 -11.17 -8.40 23.21
N ASN A 127 -11.36 -7.63 24.30
CA ASN A 127 -12.33 -6.53 24.38
C ASN A 127 -11.65 -5.16 24.42
N ILE A 128 -10.45 -5.06 23.87
CA ILE A 128 -9.57 -3.91 23.98
C ILE A 128 -9.39 -3.31 22.59
N ARG A 129 -9.51 -1.99 22.48
CA ARG A 129 -9.28 -1.29 21.21
C ARG A 129 -7.82 -1.44 20.83
N MET A 130 -7.55 -1.54 19.54
CA MET A 130 -6.19 -1.67 18.99
C MET A 130 -5.23 -0.58 19.51
N THR A 131 -5.73 0.64 19.68
CA THR A 131 -4.99 1.79 20.22
C THR A 131 -4.57 1.61 21.69
N ASP A 132 -5.32 0.82 22.44
CA ASP A 132 -5.17 0.63 23.88
C ASP A 132 -4.40 -0.65 24.21
N LEU A 133 -4.10 -1.49 23.20
CA LEU A 133 -3.31 -2.71 23.39
C LEU A 133 -1.85 -2.38 23.71
N THR A 134 -1.20 -3.21 24.52
CA THR A 134 0.24 -3.20 24.78
C THR A 134 0.95 -4.30 23.98
N ASP A 135 2.27 -4.17 23.81
CA ASP A 135 3.06 -5.12 23.02
C ASP A 135 3.00 -6.57 23.55
N SER A 136 2.76 -6.77 24.85
CA SER A 136 2.62 -8.11 25.45
C SER A 136 1.39 -8.88 24.96
N GLN A 137 0.41 -8.21 24.36
CA GLN A 137 -0.83 -8.84 23.88
C GLN A 137 -0.71 -9.42 22.47
N PHE A 138 0.41 -9.20 21.77
CA PHE A 138 0.64 -9.68 20.39
C PHE A 138 1.53 -10.93 20.31
N GLY A 139 1.73 -11.63 21.45
CA GLY A 139 2.62 -12.78 21.55
C GLY A 139 4.11 -12.43 21.43
N SER A 140 4.96 -13.46 21.44
CA SER A 140 6.41 -13.29 21.27
C SER A 140 6.77 -13.00 19.81
N CYS A 141 6.99 -11.74 19.49
CA CYS A 141 7.43 -11.32 18.17
C CYS A 141 8.94 -11.32 18.06
N SER A 142 9.48 -12.02 17.07
CA SER A 142 10.84 -11.76 16.63
C SER A 142 10.85 -10.42 15.90
N ASP A 143 11.68 -9.47 16.32
CA ASP A 143 11.87 -8.18 15.64
C ASP A 143 12.40 -8.34 14.19
N ASN A 144 12.64 -9.57 13.73
CA ASN A 144 13.09 -9.91 12.38
C ASN A 144 11.96 -10.08 11.36
N LEU A 145 10.69 -9.98 11.77
CA LEU A 145 9.54 -10.42 10.96
C LEU A 145 9.54 -9.93 9.50
N PHE A 146 10.11 -8.75 9.21
CA PHE A 146 10.30 -8.24 7.83
C PHE A 146 11.56 -7.41 7.64
N LYS A 147 12.66 -7.78 8.30
CA LYS A 147 13.87 -6.95 8.26
C LYS A 147 14.44 -6.79 6.86
N THR A 148 14.34 -7.81 6.00
CA THR A 148 15.00 -7.76 4.71
C THR A 148 14.20 -8.34 3.55
N ILE A 149 14.34 -7.72 2.38
CA ILE A 149 13.95 -8.29 1.09
C ILE A 149 15.15 -8.32 0.16
N THR A 150 15.12 -9.16 -0.87
CA THR A 150 16.12 -9.13 -1.94
C THR A 150 15.54 -8.42 -3.15
N CYS A 151 16.25 -7.42 -3.66
CA CYS A 151 15.87 -6.66 -4.85
C CYS A 151 16.93 -6.77 -5.93
N MET A 152 16.54 -6.68 -7.20
CA MET A 152 17.47 -6.36 -8.27
C MET A 152 18.13 -5.00 -8.00
N ASN A 153 19.42 -4.91 -8.32
CA ASN A 153 20.23 -3.72 -8.12
C ASN A 153 21.01 -3.40 -9.39
N CYS A 154 20.60 -2.39 -10.13
CA CYS A 154 21.37 -1.96 -11.30
C CYS A 154 21.23 -0.47 -11.47
N LYS A 155 22.23 0.11 -12.11
CA LYS A 155 22.28 1.55 -12.36
C LYS A 155 22.68 1.77 -13.80
N ASN A 156 21.94 2.64 -14.49
CA ASN A 156 22.23 3.03 -15.86
C ASN A 156 22.31 1.82 -16.82
N VAL A 157 21.34 0.89 -16.75
CA VAL A 157 21.17 -0.17 -17.76
C VAL A 157 20.10 0.21 -18.77
N ARG A 158 20.09 -0.42 -19.94
CA ARG A 158 19.14 -0.09 -21.02
C ARG A 158 17.85 -0.90 -20.96
N SER A 159 17.83 -1.99 -20.21
CA SER A 159 16.70 -2.92 -20.12
C SER A 159 16.69 -3.70 -18.81
N THR A 160 15.52 -4.22 -18.44
CA THR A 160 15.38 -5.15 -17.30
C THR A 160 16.13 -6.45 -17.56
N GLU A 161 16.17 -6.94 -18.81
CA GLU A 161 16.93 -8.13 -19.20
C GLU A 161 18.44 -7.96 -19.00
N GLU A 162 18.97 -6.77 -19.27
CA GLU A 162 20.38 -6.46 -19.01
C GLU A 162 20.69 -6.48 -17.51
N CYS A 163 19.80 -5.94 -16.68
CA CYS A 163 19.91 -6.01 -15.22
C CYS A 163 19.93 -7.47 -14.71
N ILE A 164 19.00 -8.29 -15.22
CA ILE A 164 18.89 -9.72 -14.84
C ILE A 164 20.15 -10.49 -15.25
N LYS A 165 20.68 -10.28 -16.45
CA LYS A 165 21.89 -10.96 -16.93
C LYS A 165 23.13 -10.67 -16.09
N GLN A 166 23.18 -9.52 -15.44
CA GLN A 166 24.27 -9.14 -14.54
C GLN A 166 24.12 -9.76 -13.14
N ASN A 167 22.95 -10.33 -12.82
CA ASN A 167 22.61 -10.96 -11.53
C ASN A 167 22.96 -10.09 -10.32
N PHE A 168 22.82 -8.77 -10.47
CA PHE A 168 23.06 -7.85 -9.39
C PHE A 168 21.82 -7.79 -8.51
N THR A 169 21.92 -8.39 -7.34
CA THR A 169 20.90 -8.30 -6.29
C THR A 169 21.46 -7.60 -5.07
N THR A 170 20.57 -7.07 -4.24
CA THR A 170 20.91 -6.44 -2.98
C THR A 170 19.90 -6.84 -1.92
N THR A 171 20.39 -7.09 -0.72
CA THR A 171 19.53 -7.32 0.45
C THR A 171 19.18 -5.97 1.05
N CYS A 172 17.92 -5.56 0.90
CA CYS A 172 17.40 -4.33 1.43
C CYS A 172 16.98 -4.53 2.87
N ALA A 173 17.49 -3.73 3.80
CA ALA A 173 17.01 -3.74 5.18
C ALA A 173 15.98 -2.62 5.42
N ALA A 174 14.95 -2.91 6.20
CA ALA A 174 13.99 -1.91 6.68
C ALA A 174 14.70 -0.91 7.61
N PRO A 175 14.53 0.42 7.45
CA PRO A 175 14.54 1.29 8.63
C PRO A 175 13.40 0.86 9.58
N SER A 176 13.54 1.12 10.88
CA SER A 176 12.58 0.66 11.92
C SER A 176 11.12 1.09 11.68
N THR A 177 10.88 2.09 10.83
CA THR A 177 9.58 2.76 10.64
C THR A 177 8.90 2.49 9.29
N SER A 178 9.55 1.83 8.33
CA SER A 178 8.94 1.49 7.04
C SER A 178 9.63 0.28 6.43
N ARG A 179 8.85 -0.65 5.87
CA ARG A 179 9.40 -1.87 5.29
C ARG A 179 10.26 -1.57 4.04
N PRO A 180 11.26 -2.41 3.74
CA PRO A 180 12.04 -2.25 2.53
C PRO A 180 11.18 -2.63 1.32
N THR A 181 11.40 -1.98 0.18
CA THR A 181 10.71 -2.24 -1.09
C THR A 181 11.68 -2.09 -2.25
N CYS A 182 11.48 -2.90 -3.29
CA CYS A 182 12.21 -2.77 -4.54
C CYS A 182 11.62 -1.63 -5.37
N PHE A 183 12.47 -0.86 -6.04
CA PHE A 183 12.02 0.14 -7.01
C PHE A 183 12.59 -0.11 -8.41
N GLU A 184 11.90 0.42 -9.41
CA GLU A 184 12.43 0.66 -10.74
C GLU A 184 12.32 2.14 -11.05
N GLU A 185 13.42 2.77 -11.47
CA GLU A 185 13.45 4.17 -11.87
C GLU A 185 13.87 4.28 -13.33
N LEU A 186 12.97 4.84 -14.14
CA LEU A 186 13.23 5.21 -15.52
C LEU A 186 13.82 6.61 -15.57
N VAL A 187 14.96 6.77 -16.25
CA VAL A 187 15.69 8.02 -16.37
C VAL A 187 15.86 8.34 -17.85
N TYR A 188 15.20 9.39 -18.32
CA TYR A 188 15.38 9.87 -19.70
C TYR A 188 16.59 10.80 -19.78
N VAL A 189 17.59 10.41 -20.56
CA VAL A 189 18.79 11.20 -20.87
C VAL A 189 18.92 11.39 -22.38
N SER A 190 19.86 12.25 -22.83
CA SER A 190 20.09 12.50 -24.26
C SER A 190 20.43 11.25 -25.07
N SER A 191 21.03 10.24 -24.44
CA SER A 191 21.39 8.95 -25.07
C SER A 191 20.27 7.90 -25.06
N GLY A 192 19.09 8.23 -24.54
CA GLY A 192 17.94 7.33 -24.46
C GLY A 192 17.46 7.06 -23.03
N LEU A 193 16.62 6.03 -22.88
CA LEU A 193 16.08 5.58 -21.61
C LEU A 193 17.11 4.74 -20.85
N MET A 194 17.32 5.09 -19.58
CA MET A 194 18.12 4.34 -18.64
C MET A 194 17.25 3.83 -17.51
N ILE A 195 17.57 2.66 -16.96
CA ILE A 195 16.85 2.02 -15.88
C ILE A 195 17.78 1.89 -14.67
N ASN A 196 17.28 2.27 -13.49
CA ASN A 196 17.87 1.95 -12.21
C ASN A 196 16.92 1.04 -11.42
N LYS A 197 17.46 0.04 -10.72
CA LYS A 197 16.70 -0.78 -9.77
C LYS A 197 17.46 -0.83 -8.45
N GLY A 198 16.74 -0.96 -7.34
CA GLY A 198 17.38 -1.08 -6.03
C GLY A 198 16.40 -1.07 -4.87
N CYS A 199 16.91 -0.69 -3.70
CA CYS A 199 16.16 -0.61 -2.46
C CYS A 199 15.71 0.80 -2.15
N ILE A 200 14.53 0.90 -1.54
CA ILE A 200 14.00 2.12 -0.95
C ILE A 200 13.03 1.73 0.17
N SER A 201 12.68 2.64 1.09
CA SER A 201 11.54 2.35 1.96
C SER A 201 10.24 2.38 1.15
N TYR A 202 9.26 1.56 1.52
CA TYR A 202 7.97 1.57 0.83
C TYR A 202 7.35 2.97 0.80
N SER A 203 7.53 3.74 1.87
CA SER A 203 7.07 5.12 1.97
C SER A 203 7.71 6.10 0.99
N GLN A 204 9.04 6.10 0.92
CA GLN A 204 9.79 6.94 -0.03
C GLN A 204 9.49 6.55 -1.48
N CYS A 205 9.22 5.26 -1.71
CA CYS A 205 8.85 4.76 -3.01
C CYS A 205 7.52 5.33 -3.49
N LEU A 206 6.46 5.18 -2.68
CA LEU A 206 5.13 5.67 -3.02
C LEU A 206 5.09 7.20 -3.14
N GLU A 207 5.86 7.92 -2.31
CA GLU A 207 6.03 9.37 -2.46
C GLU A 207 6.64 9.73 -3.82
N SER A 208 7.63 8.95 -4.27
CA SER A 208 8.19 9.13 -5.61
C SER A 208 7.13 8.85 -6.71
N GLU A 209 6.33 7.79 -6.57
CA GLU A 209 5.23 7.50 -7.52
C GLU A 209 4.18 8.63 -7.60
N ARG A 210 3.92 9.32 -6.48
CA ARG A 210 3.05 10.50 -6.48
C ARG A 210 3.66 11.68 -7.20
N ASN A 211 4.93 11.96 -6.92
CA ASN A 211 5.66 13.05 -7.56
C ASN A 211 5.86 12.81 -9.08
N ASN A 212 5.85 11.55 -9.52
CA ASN A 212 5.89 11.17 -10.93
C ASN A 212 4.64 11.60 -11.73
N ALA A 213 3.48 11.76 -11.08
CA ALA A 213 2.19 11.91 -11.75
C ALA A 213 2.14 13.12 -12.70
N ASP A 214 2.94 14.14 -12.44
CA ASP A 214 3.05 15.35 -13.27
C ASP A 214 4.24 15.33 -14.25
N GLN A 215 5.23 14.45 -14.05
CA GLN A 215 6.51 14.50 -14.78
C GLN A 215 6.72 13.37 -15.80
N CYS A 216 6.12 12.21 -15.58
CA CYS A 216 6.39 11.01 -16.38
C CYS A 216 5.65 10.95 -17.72
N TYR A 217 4.69 11.85 -17.92
CA TYR A 217 3.91 11.97 -19.15
C TYR A 217 4.13 13.35 -19.78
N GLY A 218 5.32 13.59 -20.34
CA GLY A 218 5.47 14.74 -21.24
C GLY A 218 6.86 15.35 -21.44
N GLN A 219 7.92 14.91 -20.75
CA GLN A 219 9.23 15.58 -20.87
C GLN A 219 10.42 14.64 -21.09
N SER A 220 11.37 15.11 -21.91
CA SER A 220 12.64 14.46 -22.27
C SER A 220 13.68 14.42 -21.14
N THR A 221 13.33 14.87 -19.93
CA THR A 221 14.21 14.94 -18.74
C THR A 221 13.59 14.31 -17.48
N ALA A 222 12.53 13.53 -17.63
CA ALA A 222 11.80 12.95 -16.51
C ALA A 222 12.58 11.81 -15.83
N ARG A 223 12.47 11.74 -14.49
CA ARG A 223 12.80 10.55 -13.70
C ARG A 223 11.51 9.98 -13.15
N CYS A 224 11.27 8.70 -13.37
CA CYS A 224 10.03 8.03 -13.01
C CYS A 224 10.31 6.82 -12.17
N LYS A 225 10.02 6.90 -10.87
CA LYS A 225 10.26 5.80 -9.93
C LYS A 225 8.98 5.06 -9.56
N PHE A 226 8.98 3.75 -9.77
CA PHE A 226 7.86 2.84 -9.53
C PHE A 226 8.19 1.86 -8.41
N CYS A 227 7.19 1.52 -7.61
CA CYS A 227 7.31 0.54 -6.54
C CYS A 227 7.00 -0.85 -7.05
N CYS A 228 7.88 -1.78 -6.74
CA CYS A 228 7.75 -3.17 -7.17
C CYS A 228 7.43 -4.06 -5.98
N VAL A 229 6.54 -5.02 -6.19
CA VAL A 229 6.30 -6.10 -5.23
C VAL A 229 7.08 -7.32 -5.72
N GLY A 230 8.20 -7.63 -5.06
CA GLY A 230 9.13 -8.66 -5.54
C GLY A 230 9.79 -8.26 -6.87
N GLU A 231 9.86 -9.20 -7.82
CA GLU A 231 10.48 -8.97 -9.14
C GLU A 231 9.58 -8.24 -10.15
N LEU A 232 8.29 -8.07 -9.84
CA LEU A 232 7.30 -7.52 -10.76
C LEU A 232 7.11 -6.02 -10.54
N CYS A 233 7.63 -5.23 -11.48
CA CYS A 233 7.41 -3.79 -11.60
C CYS A 233 6.35 -3.52 -12.67
N ASN A 234 5.12 -4.02 -12.47
CA ASN A 234 4.04 -3.90 -13.46
C ASN A 234 2.87 -3.04 -12.96
N LYS A 235 3.09 -2.11 -12.02
CA LYS A 235 2.05 -1.11 -11.72
C LYS A 235 2.00 -0.10 -12.86
N PRO A 236 0.85 0.06 -13.56
CA PRO A 236 0.71 1.14 -14.52
C PRO A 236 0.87 2.48 -13.78
N ALA A 237 1.62 3.41 -14.37
CA ALA A 237 1.83 4.72 -13.77
C ALA A 237 0.48 5.37 -13.43
N LEU A 238 0.38 6.00 -12.25
CA LEU A 238 -0.75 6.82 -11.84
C LEU A 238 -1.00 7.85 -12.96
N LYS A 239 -2.07 7.68 -13.72
CA LYS A 239 -2.48 8.65 -14.74
C LYS A 239 -2.93 9.93 -14.01
N GLY A 240 -2.05 10.92 -13.92
CA GLY A 240 -2.45 12.30 -13.69
C GLY A 240 -3.23 12.80 -14.91
N GLN A 241 -4.48 13.24 -14.71
CA GLN A 241 -5.26 14.11 -15.61
C GLN A 241 -6.68 14.36 -15.08
#